data_AF-A0A1Y3N053-F1
#
_entry.id   AF-A0A1Y3N053-F1
#
_cell.length_a   1.000
_cell.length_b   1.000
_cell.length_c   1.000
_cell.angle_alpha   90.00
_cell.angle_beta   90.00
_cell.angle_gamma   90.00
#
_symmetry.space_group_name_H-M   'P 1'
#
loop_
_entity.id
_entity.type
_entity.pdbx_description
1 polymer ?
#
loop_
_entity_poly.entity_id
_entity_poly.type
_entity_poly.pdbx_seq_one_letter_code
_entity_poly.pdbx_strand_id
1 'polypeptide(L)'
;YYYPTSGGQFIDMYFIDEGISVNHIDYKIYKGKSFERTNCSIDGNYQDHGTSTSSVAAGYKFGVAKRANIHMIATDFYDYDFTVALDYIKTHGKPYKSIINVSRNGVDLYSETIQNKINELVDAGFIIFASAGNENENACDKKYRNKFAGYDNIITVGSTFNDDYNVDEAYTEAYYSNYGECVDIHAPGYVTTADFDGCSPTGSTACEGYSIVEGTSFSSPIVAGLAALIMSEHP
;
A
#
# COMPACT_ATOMS: atom_id res chain seq x y z
N TYR A 1 10.91 11.95 12.55
CA TYR A 1 10.37 10.58 12.58
C TYR A 1 11.28 9.69 13.40
N TYR A 2 10.76 9.08 14.47
CA TYR A 2 11.46 8.08 15.29
C TYR A 2 10.84 6.71 14.99
N TYR A 3 11.67 5.69 14.77
CA TYR A 3 11.22 4.33 14.47
C TYR A 3 12.19 3.30 15.06
N PRO A 4 11.72 2.07 15.35
CA PRO A 4 12.58 1.01 15.87
C PRO A 4 13.72 0.66 14.93
N THR A 5 14.86 0.22 15.47
CA THR A 5 16.03 -0.10 14.64
C THR A 5 15.81 -1.28 13.68
N SER A 6 14.86 -2.17 13.96
CA SER A 6 14.44 -3.22 13.03
C SER A 6 13.88 -2.62 11.74
N GLY A 7 13.15 -1.52 11.81
CA GLY A 7 12.62 -0.78 10.65
C GLY A 7 11.74 -1.63 9.74
N GLY A 8 11.07 -2.68 10.24
CA GLY A 8 10.25 -3.58 9.41
C GLY A 8 11.03 -4.76 8.81
N GLN A 9 12.31 -4.94 9.15
CA GLN A 9 13.13 -6.03 8.64
C GLN A 9 12.46 -7.40 8.82
N PHE A 10 12.62 -8.27 7.81
CA PHE A 10 12.03 -9.61 7.72
C PHE A 10 10.52 -9.68 7.44
N ILE A 11 9.83 -8.54 7.34
CA ILE A 11 8.42 -8.49 6.95
C ILE A 11 8.31 -8.28 5.45
N ASP A 12 7.49 -9.11 4.80
CA ASP A 12 7.16 -9.02 3.39
C ASP A 12 5.91 -8.13 3.21
N MET A 13 6.04 -7.02 2.49
CA MET A 13 4.93 -6.14 2.13
C MET A 13 4.60 -6.32 0.65
N TYR A 14 3.43 -6.90 0.38
CA TYR A 14 2.88 -7.06 -0.95
C TYR A 14 2.00 -5.86 -1.30
N PHE A 15 2.22 -5.28 -2.47
CA PHE A 15 1.40 -4.20 -3.02
C PHE A 15 0.70 -4.71 -4.26
N ILE A 16 -0.62 -4.64 -4.29
CA ILE A 16 -1.41 -4.92 -5.51
C ILE A 16 -1.74 -3.55 -6.13
N ASP A 17 -1.06 -3.23 -7.22
CA ASP A 17 -1.01 -1.88 -7.76
C ASP A 17 -0.58 -1.89 -9.26
N GLU A 18 -0.24 -0.76 -9.89
CA GLU A 18 0.12 -0.67 -11.33
C GLU A 18 1.60 -0.99 -11.62
N GLY A 19 2.37 -1.37 -10.59
CA GLY A 19 3.79 -1.66 -10.71
C GLY A 19 4.69 -0.68 -9.95
N ILE A 20 6.01 -0.85 -10.08
CA ILE A 20 7.01 -0.13 -9.30
C ILE A 20 8.27 0.16 -10.12
N SER A 21 8.76 1.39 -10.03
CA SER A 21 10.04 1.81 -10.62
C SER A 21 11.19 1.51 -9.65
N VAL A 22 11.74 0.29 -9.74
CA VAL A 22 12.85 -0.14 -8.86
C VAL A 22 14.17 0.61 -9.07
N ASN A 23 14.27 1.44 -10.11
CA ASN A 23 15.45 2.26 -10.39
C ASN A 23 15.48 3.58 -9.59
N HIS A 24 14.44 3.88 -8.81
CA HIS A 24 14.44 5.06 -7.96
C HIS A 24 15.30 4.85 -6.70
N ILE A 25 16.00 5.90 -6.23
CA ILE A 25 16.89 5.86 -5.07
C ILE A 25 16.20 5.38 -3.80
N ASP A 26 14.89 5.61 -3.71
CA ASP A 26 14.06 5.21 -2.58
C ASP A 26 13.92 3.68 -2.47
N TYR A 27 14.22 2.95 -3.55
CA TYR A 27 14.28 1.49 -3.61
C TYR A 27 15.68 0.93 -3.76
N LYS A 28 16.73 1.72 -3.46
CA LYS A 28 18.13 1.27 -3.51
C LYS A 28 18.25 -0.18 -3.04
N ILE A 29 18.48 -1.08 -4.01
CA ILE A 29 18.43 -2.52 -3.77
C ILE A 29 19.67 -2.90 -2.97
N TYR A 30 19.48 -3.28 -1.71
CA TYR A 30 20.55 -3.86 -0.92
C TYR A 30 20.64 -5.36 -1.19
N LYS A 31 21.01 -5.71 -2.43
CA LYS A 31 21.11 -7.10 -2.91
C LYS A 31 21.93 -7.95 -1.94
N GLY A 32 21.41 -9.10 -1.53
CA GLY A 32 22.08 -9.98 -0.57
C GLY A 32 22.02 -9.50 0.90
N LYS A 33 21.23 -8.48 1.22
CA LYS A 33 20.79 -8.22 2.60
C LYS A 33 19.49 -8.94 2.87
N SER A 34 19.19 -9.16 4.15
CA SER A 34 17.93 -9.83 4.56
C SER A 34 16.66 -9.00 4.31
N PHE A 35 16.80 -7.79 3.75
CA PHE A 35 15.72 -6.87 3.43
C PHE A 35 15.68 -6.53 1.92
N GLU A 36 16.08 -7.49 1.09
CA GLU A 36 16.13 -7.35 -0.37
C GLU A 36 14.76 -6.97 -0.95
N ARG A 37 14.75 -6.08 -1.94
CA ARG A 37 13.55 -5.64 -2.65
C ARG A 37 13.35 -6.52 -3.88
N THR A 38 12.16 -7.07 -4.07
CA THR A 38 11.84 -7.97 -5.19
C THR A 38 10.65 -7.45 -5.96
N ASN A 39 10.81 -7.29 -7.28
CA ASN A 39 9.72 -6.90 -8.16
C ASN A 39 9.09 -8.14 -8.79
N CYS A 40 7.77 -8.29 -8.68
CA CYS A 40 6.98 -9.28 -9.40
C CYS A 40 6.12 -8.55 -10.45
N SER A 41 6.73 -8.01 -11.50
CA SER A 41 5.99 -7.22 -12.50
C SER A 41 5.39 -8.07 -13.62
N ILE A 42 4.21 -7.63 -14.09
CA ILE A 42 3.72 -7.81 -15.46
C ILE A 42 3.89 -6.43 -16.16
N ASP A 43 4.13 -6.41 -17.46
CA ASP A 43 4.64 -5.30 -18.31
C ASP A 43 4.35 -3.82 -17.89
N GLY A 44 5.41 -3.12 -17.46
CA GLY A 44 6.01 -2.02 -18.24
C GLY A 44 5.53 -0.57 -18.15
N ASN A 45 4.23 -0.24 -18.04
CA ASN A 45 3.79 1.11 -18.53
C ASN A 45 3.09 2.08 -17.56
N TYR A 46 2.79 1.73 -16.30
CA TYR A 46 2.02 2.63 -15.40
C TYR A 46 2.52 2.61 -13.94
N GLN A 47 3.82 2.73 -13.70
CA GLN A 47 4.38 2.42 -12.36
C GLN A 47 4.22 3.53 -11.31
N ASP A 48 3.63 4.68 -11.63
CA ASP A 48 3.77 5.92 -10.85
C ASP A 48 3.10 5.84 -9.49
N HIS A 49 1.85 5.37 -9.47
CA HIS A 49 1.09 5.29 -8.24
C HIS A 49 1.55 4.11 -7.38
N GLY A 50 1.97 2.98 -7.96
CA GLY A 50 2.52 1.86 -7.18
C GLY A 50 3.91 2.12 -6.64
N THR A 51 4.72 2.88 -7.38
CA THR A 51 5.93 3.54 -6.87
C THR A 51 5.53 4.38 -5.66
N SER A 52 4.58 5.30 -5.83
CA SER A 52 4.20 6.21 -4.75
C SER A 52 3.72 5.49 -3.48
N THR A 53 2.77 4.56 -3.62
CA THR A 53 2.22 3.75 -2.52
C THR A 53 3.31 2.96 -1.79
N SER A 54 4.18 2.26 -2.52
CA SER A 54 5.24 1.44 -1.92
C SER A 54 6.36 2.28 -1.29
N SER A 55 6.64 3.46 -1.84
CA SER A 55 7.59 4.43 -1.29
C SER A 55 7.12 4.94 0.08
N VAL A 56 5.85 5.32 0.20
CA VAL A 56 5.26 5.79 1.47
C VAL A 56 5.30 4.68 2.55
N ALA A 57 5.07 3.43 2.17
CA ALA A 57 5.16 2.32 3.11
C ALA A 57 6.60 1.99 3.53
N ALA A 58 7.52 1.79 2.58
CA ALA A 58 8.80 1.12 2.83
C ALA A 58 9.99 1.71 2.04
N GLY A 59 9.81 2.89 1.47
CA GLY A 59 10.85 3.70 0.85
C GLY A 59 11.98 4.09 1.80
N TYR A 60 13.19 4.20 1.28
CA TYR A 60 14.38 4.57 2.03
C TYR A 60 14.24 5.91 2.77
N LYS A 61 13.81 6.97 2.08
CA LYS A 61 13.81 8.35 2.58
C LYS A 61 12.54 8.70 3.35
N PHE A 62 11.37 8.49 2.75
CA PHE A 62 10.08 8.87 3.34
C PHE A 62 9.23 7.71 3.86
N GLY A 63 9.61 6.46 3.54
CA GLY A 63 8.88 5.29 3.98
C GLY A 63 8.87 5.10 5.50
N VAL A 64 7.78 4.52 6.00
CA VAL A 64 7.57 4.13 7.41
C VAL A 64 8.45 2.93 7.78
N ALA A 65 8.28 1.80 7.10
CA ALA A 65 9.02 0.56 7.31
C ALA A 65 10.24 0.44 6.38
N LYS A 66 11.25 1.28 6.60
CA LYS A 66 12.42 1.46 5.72
C LYS A 66 13.21 0.18 5.41
N ARG A 67 13.05 -0.88 6.19
CA ARG A 67 13.74 -2.18 6.04
C ARG A 67 12.79 -3.35 5.75
N ALA A 68 11.49 -3.12 5.55
CA ALA A 68 10.58 -4.18 5.10
C ALA A 68 10.82 -4.56 3.64
N ASN A 69 10.62 -5.82 3.25
CA ASN A 69 10.72 -6.24 1.85
C ASN A 69 9.51 -5.71 1.08
N ILE A 70 9.73 -5.20 -0.12
CA ILE A 70 8.67 -4.76 -1.03
C ILE A 70 8.52 -5.81 -2.10
N HIS A 71 7.29 -6.29 -2.29
CA HIS A 71 6.85 -7.18 -3.37
C HIS A 71 5.71 -6.48 -4.11
N MET A 72 5.95 -6.07 -5.35
CA MET A 72 4.90 -5.45 -6.16
C MET A 72 4.24 -6.51 -7.03
N ILE A 73 2.90 -6.60 -6.99
CA ILE A 73 2.05 -7.39 -7.89
C ILE A 73 1.35 -6.41 -8.82
N ALA A 74 1.85 -6.29 -10.06
CA ALA A 74 1.27 -5.37 -11.04
C ALA A 74 -0.02 -5.97 -11.65
N THR A 75 -1.09 -5.18 -11.72
CA THR A 75 -2.41 -5.59 -12.23
C THR A 75 -3.04 -4.55 -13.15
N ASP A 76 -3.89 -4.98 -14.09
CA ASP A 76 -4.60 -4.11 -15.06
C ASP A 76 -6.02 -3.70 -14.60
N PHE A 77 -6.35 -3.92 -13.33
CA PHE A 77 -7.62 -3.52 -12.67
C PHE A 77 -8.86 -4.33 -13.03
N TYR A 78 -8.72 -5.59 -13.42
CA TYR A 78 -9.88 -6.47 -13.54
C TYR A 78 -10.11 -7.30 -12.28
N ASP A 79 -11.36 -7.67 -12.00
CA ASP A 79 -11.72 -8.51 -10.85
C ASP A 79 -10.93 -9.82 -10.75
N TYR A 80 -10.62 -10.41 -11.91
CA TYR A 80 -9.83 -11.64 -11.96
C TYR A 80 -8.35 -11.38 -11.56
N ASP A 81 -7.81 -10.17 -11.78
CA ASP A 81 -6.45 -9.83 -11.39
C ASP A 81 -6.30 -9.88 -9.88
N PHE A 82 -7.26 -9.34 -9.12
CA PHE A 82 -7.24 -9.42 -7.66
C PHE A 82 -7.29 -10.86 -7.16
N THR A 83 -8.12 -11.70 -7.78
CA THR A 83 -8.22 -13.12 -7.39
C THR A 83 -6.90 -13.84 -7.63
N VAL A 84 -6.26 -13.62 -8.78
CA VAL A 84 -4.96 -14.22 -9.12
C VAL A 84 -3.84 -13.66 -8.24
N ALA A 85 -3.84 -12.35 -7.97
CA ALA A 85 -2.88 -11.69 -7.10
C ALA A 85 -2.94 -12.25 -5.66
N LEU A 86 -4.14 -12.37 -5.09
CA LEU A 86 -4.32 -12.92 -3.75
C LEU A 86 -3.89 -14.40 -3.68
N ASP A 87 -4.17 -15.19 -4.70
CA ASP A 87 -3.74 -16.60 -4.77
C ASP A 87 -2.21 -16.73 -4.90
N TYR A 88 -1.59 -15.86 -5.71
CA TYR A 88 -0.13 -15.77 -5.81
C TYR A 88 0.49 -15.41 -4.46
N ILE A 89 -0.03 -14.41 -3.76
CA ILE A 89 0.48 -14.00 -2.44
C ILE A 89 0.30 -15.12 -1.43
N LYS A 90 -0.84 -15.82 -1.43
CA LYS A 90 -1.08 -16.95 -0.52
C LYS A 90 -0.05 -18.07 -0.70
N THR A 91 0.40 -18.31 -1.94
CA THR A 91 1.35 -19.38 -2.26
C THR A 91 2.81 -19.00 -2.08
N HIS A 92 3.17 -17.72 -2.20
CA HIS A 92 4.56 -17.24 -2.15
C HIS A 92 4.90 -16.46 -0.88
N GLY A 93 3.91 -15.91 -0.20
CA GLY A 93 4.07 -15.15 1.04
C GLY A 93 4.27 -16.04 2.26
N LYS A 94 4.66 -15.40 3.36
CA LYS A 94 4.96 -16.05 4.63
C LYS A 94 3.87 -15.73 5.65
N PRO A 95 3.05 -16.71 6.07
CA PRO A 95 2.16 -16.59 7.22
C PRO A 95 2.80 -15.85 8.40
N TYR A 96 2.07 -14.92 9.00
CA TYR A 96 2.48 -14.09 10.15
C TYR A 96 3.68 -13.16 9.89
N LYS A 97 4.18 -13.10 8.65
CA LYS A 97 5.30 -12.23 8.23
C LYS A 97 5.02 -11.53 6.90
N SER A 98 3.76 -11.48 6.49
CA SER A 98 3.34 -10.87 5.24
C SER A 98 2.13 -9.96 5.43
N ILE A 99 2.25 -8.75 4.90
CA ILE A 99 1.21 -7.72 4.83
C ILE A 99 0.87 -7.51 3.36
N ILE A 100 -0.41 -7.28 3.06
CA ILE A 100 -0.91 -6.93 1.73
C ILE A 100 -1.50 -5.53 1.82
N ASN A 101 -1.13 -4.65 0.90
CA ASN A 101 -1.73 -3.32 0.75
C ASN A 101 -2.39 -3.20 -0.62
N VAL A 102 -3.65 -2.80 -0.63
CA VAL A 102 -4.45 -2.55 -1.82
C VAL A 102 -4.93 -1.10 -1.81
N SER A 103 -4.15 -0.22 -2.44
CA SER A 103 -4.42 1.21 -2.49
C SER A 103 -5.07 1.60 -3.82
N ARG A 104 -6.13 0.91 -4.20
CA ARG A 104 -6.77 1.07 -5.52
C ARG A 104 -8.27 1.00 -5.40
N ASN A 105 -8.95 1.64 -6.35
CA ASN A 105 -10.36 1.40 -6.56
C ASN A 105 -10.54 -0.10 -6.87
N GLY A 106 -11.50 -0.71 -6.21
CA GLY A 106 -11.73 -2.14 -6.33
C GLY A 106 -12.42 -2.50 -7.64
N VAL A 107 -13.05 -3.67 -7.60
CA VAL A 107 -13.85 -4.28 -8.66
C VAL A 107 -15.06 -3.45 -9.06
N ASP A 108 -15.69 -3.74 -10.21
CA ASP A 108 -16.92 -3.04 -10.63
C ASP A 108 -18.13 -3.43 -9.76
N LEU A 109 -18.11 -4.64 -9.17
CA LEU A 109 -19.14 -5.17 -8.29
C LEU A 109 -18.54 -6.04 -7.19
N TYR A 110 -19.17 -6.06 -6.01
CA TYR A 110 -18.77 -6.96 -4.91
C TYR A 110 -18.64 -8.41 -5.38
N SER A 111 -17.53 -9.05 -5.03
CA SER A 111 -17.21 -10.42 -5.43
C SER A 111 -17.05 -11.32 -4.21
N GLU A 112 -17.97 -12.27 -4.03
CA GLU A 112 -17.87 -13.29 -2.98
C GLU A 112 -16.59 -14.12 -3.10
N THR A 113 -16.10 -14.32 -4.33
CA THR A 113 -14.80 -14.97 -4.59
C THR A 113 -13.65 -14.20 -3.96
N ILE A 114 -13.63 -12.87 -4.09
CA ILE A 114 -12.61 -12.02 -3.46
C ILE A 114 -12.74 -12.06 -1.94
N GLN A 115 -13.96 -11.96 -1.39
CA GLN A 115 -14.19 -12.10 0.05
C GLN A 115 -13.66 -13.43 0.59
N ASN A 116 -13.91 -14.54 -0.12
CA ASN A 116 -13.41 -15.86 0.27
C ASN A 116 -11.89 -15.93 0.24
N LYS A 117 -11.25 -15.32 -0.76
CA LYS A 117 -9.78 -15.23 -0.85
C LYS A 117 -9.17 -14.37 0.25
N ILE A 118 -9.83 -13.27 0.63
CA ILE A 118 -9.45 -12.45 1.79
C ILE A 118 -9.49 -13.29 3.06
N ASN A 119 -10.60 -13.98 3.33
CA ASN A 119 -10.75 -14.83 4.51
C ASN A 119 -9.68 -15.94 4.54
N GLU A 120 -9.44 -16.60 3.40
CA GLU A 120 -8.39 -17.62 3.24
C GLU A 120 -6.98 -17.12 3.59
N LEU A 121 -6.65 -15.87 3.27
CA LEU A 121 -5.36 -15.25 3.58
C LEU A 121 -5.28 -14.84 5.05
N VAL A 122 -6.33 -14.22 5.57
CA VAL A 122 -6.40 -13.79 6.98
C VAL A 122 -6.32 -14.99 7.93
N ASP A 123 -7.06 -16.07 7.64
CA ASP A 123 -7.00 -17.33 8.39
C ASP A 123 -5.62 -17.98 8.33
N ALA A 124 -4.88 -17.76 7.24
CA ALA A 124 -3.50 -18.21 7.10
C ALA A 124 -2.47 -17.31 7.79
N GLY A 125 -2.90 -16.18 8.40
CA GLY A 125 -2.03 -15.27 9.16
C GLY A 125 -1.46 -14.11 8.35
N PHE A 126 -2.08 -13.73 7.23
CA PHE A 126 -1.77 -12.51 6.49
C PHE A 126 -2.61 -11.34 7.03
N ILE A 127 -2.10 -10.10 6.91
CA ILE A 127 -2.85 -8.89 7.23
C ILE A 127 -3.07 -8.09 5.95
N ILE A 128 -4.30 -7.64 5.71
CA ILE A 128 -4.67 -6.91 4.51
C ILE A 128 -5.10 -5.49 4.88
N PHE A 129 -4.53 -4.50 4.21
CA PHE A 129 -4.88 -3.09 4.31
C PHE A 129 -5.45 -2.61 2.97
N ALA A 130 -6.46 -1.75 3.03
CA ALA A 130 -7.00 -1.10 1.85
C ALA A 130 -7.30 0.38 2.09
N SER A 131 -7.17 1.18 1.03
CA SER A 131 -7.61 2.58 1.03
C SER A 131 -9.14 2.67 1.11
N ALA A 132 -9.66 3.60 1.92
CA ALA A 132 -11.11 3.84 2.02
C ALA A 132 -11.73 4.36 0.71
N GLY A 133 -10.96 5.05 -0.13
CA GLY A 133 -11.42 5.72 -1.36
C GLY A 133 -11.56 7.24 -1.15
N ASN A 134 -11.68 7.99 -2.26
CA ASN A 134 -11.50 9.44 -2.31
C ASN A 134 -12.74 10.20 -2.83
N GLU A 135 -13.94 9.70 -2.55
CA GLU A 135 -15.19 10.20 -3.12
C GLU A 135 -16.07 10.97 -2.12
N ASN A 136 -15.64 11.09 -0.85
CA ASN A 136 -16.45 11.62 0.24
C ASN A 136 -17.81 10.90 0.36
N GLU A 137 -17.77 9.56 0.32
CA GLU A 137 -18.93 8.69 0.42
C GLU A 137 -18.79 7.75 1.63
N ASN A 138 -19.91 7.18 2.07
CA ASN A 138 -19.88 6.15 3.09
C ASN A 138 -19.26 4.86 2.50
N ALA A 139 -18.11 4.43 3.03
CA ALA A 139 -17.37 3.25 2.59
C ALA A 139 -18.16 1.93 2.72
N CYS A 140 -19.16 1.90 3.63
CA CYS A 140 -20.05 0.74 3.80
C CYS A 140 -21.24 0.69 2.86
N ASP A 141 -21.52 1.77 2.12
CA ASP A 141 -22.70 1.79 1.28
C ASP A 141 -22.61 0.65 0.27
N LYS A 142 -23.64 -0.19 0.26
CA LYS A 142 -23.72 -1.36 -0.63
C LYS A 142 -23.64 -0.98 -2.10
N LYS A 143 -24.00 0.26 -2.44
CA LYS A 143 -23.82 0.84 -3.77
C LYS A 143 -22.35 0.96 -4.17
N TYR A 144 -21.45 1.10 -3.20
CA TYR A 144 -20.01 1.34 -3.36
C TYR A 144 -19.12 0.21 -2.78
N ARG A 145 -19.72 -0.94 -2.45
CA ARG A 145 -19.02 -2.20 -2.10
C ARG A 145 -18.10 -2.75 -3.18
N ASN A 146 -18.06 -2.09 -4.32
CA ASN A 146 -17.16 -2.36 -5.40
C ASN A 146 -15.72 -1.92 -5.02
N LYS A 147 -15.55 -1.07 -4.00
CA LYS A 147 -14.24 -0.75 -3.40
C LYS A 147 -13.77 -1.83 -2.42
N PHE A 148 -12.46 -1.98 -2.25
CA PHE A 148 -11.93 -2.96 -1.29
C PHE A 148 -12.42 -2.71 0.14
N ALA A 149 -12.61 -1.44 0.51
CA ALA A 149 -13.19 -1.01 1.79
C ALA A 149 -14.54 -1.65 2.16
N GLY A 150 -15.25 -2.26 1.20
CA GLY A 150 -16.51 -2.97 1.42
C GLY A 150 -16.39 -4.46 1.75
N TYR A 151 -15.18 -5.02 1.78
CA TYR A 151 -14.92 -6.41 2.19
C TYR A 151 -14.66 -6.52 3.69
N ASP A 152 -15.08 -7.62 4.30
CA ASP A 152 -14.81 -7.93 5.70
C ASP A 152 -13.37 -8.45 5.89
N ASN A 153 -12.86 -8.39 7.12
CA ASN A 153 -11.55 -8.90 7.55
C ASN A 153 -10.33 -8.22 6.89
N ILE A 154 -10.49 -6.96 6.48
CA ILE A 154 -9.39 -6.09 6.07
C ILE A 154 -9.34 -4.87 6.99
N ILE A 155 -8.22 -4.18 7.02
CA ILE A 155 -8.09 -2.89 7.71
C ILE A 155 -8.24 -1.79 6.67
N THR A 156 -9.37 -1.10 6.70
CA THR A 156 -9.67 0.02 5.81
C THR A 156 -9.15 1.32 6.40
N VAL A 157 -8.41 2.07 5.59
CA VAL A 157 -7.70 3.27 6.03
C VAL A 157 -8.24 4.52 5.33
N GLY A 158 -8.82 5.41 6.12
CA GLY A 158 -9.23 6.75 5.72
C GLY A 158 -8.07 7.75 5.75
N SER A 159 -8.30 8.94 5.22
CA SER A 159 -7.29 10.01 5.16
C SER A 159 -7.57 11.10 6.17
N THR A 160 -6.53 11.61 6.81
CA THR A 160 -6.60 12.88 7.55
C THR A 160 -5.97 14.02 6.77
N PHE A 161 -6.50 15.23 6.94
CA PHE A 161 -5.80 16.45 6.56
C PHE A 161 -4.49 16.60 7.35
N ASN A 162 -3.44 17.00 6.65
CA ASN A 162 -2.13 17.22 7.25
C ASN A 162 -1.27 18.18 6.42
N ASP A 163 -1.89 19.05 5.62
CA ASP A 163 -1.15 20.09 4.90
C ASP A 163 -0.68 21.19 5.88
N ASP A 164 0.42 21.84 5.54
CA ASP A 164 1.02 22.89 6.38
C ASP A 164 0.24 24.22 6.31
N TYR A 165 -0.75 24.34 5.43
CA TYR A 165 -1.47 25.59 5.16
C TYR A 165 -2.76 25.73 5.98
N ASN A 166 -3.36 24.62 6.42
CA ASN A 166 -4.59 24.57 7.20
C ASN A 166 -4.40 23.80 8.51
N VAL A 167 -3.50 24.30 9.36
CA VAL A 167 -3.14 23.68 10.66
C VAL A 167 -4.32 23.49 11.61
N ASP A 168 -5.39 24.28 11.44
CA ASP A 168 -6.61 24.19 12.26
C ASP A 168 -7.42 22.92 11.91
N GLU A 169 -7.28 22.41 10.69
CA GLU A 169 -7.86 21.14 10.22
C GLU A 169 -6.85 19.98 10.25
N ALA A 170 -5.64 20.21 10.78
CA ALA A 170 -4.67 19.14 10.92
C ALA A 170 -5.25 17.99 11.75
N TYR A 171 -5.11 16.77 11.22
CA TYR A 171 -5.58 15.52 11.79
C TYR A 171 -7.11 15.35 11.82
N THR A 172 -7.90 16.22 11.19
CA THR A 172 -9.32 15.93 10.91
C THR A 172 -9.44 15.01 9.70
N GLU A 173 -10.59 14.35 9.53
CA GLU A 173 -10.87 13.59 8.30
C GLU A 173 -10.73 14.51 7.07
N ALA A 174 -10.02 14.02 6.06
CA ALA A 174 -9.81 14.77 4.82
C ALA A 174 -11.12 14.86 4.03
N TYR A 175 -11.40 16.03 3.43
CA TYR A 175 -12.66 16.29 2.73
C TYR A 175 -13.01 15.32 1.59
N TYR A 176 -12.01 14.63 1.03
CA TYR A 176 -12.18 13.61 -0.01
C TYR A 176 -12.29 12.20 0.56
N SER A 177 -11.87 11.94 1.80
CA SER A 177 -11.85 10.60 2.36
C SER A 177 -13.25 10.03 2.39
N ASN A 178 -13.41 8.78 1.96
CA ASN A 178 -14.60 8.03 2.35
C ASN A 178 -14.63 7.84 3.86
N TYR A 179 -15.84 7.71 4.41
CA TYR A 179 -16.12 7.72 5.84
C TYR A 179 -17.08 6.58 6.24
N GLY A 180 -17.41 6.49 7.52
CA GLY A 180 -18.39 5.54 8.05
C GLY A 180 -17.77 4.36 8.79
N GLU A 181 -18.62 3.41 9.22
CA GLU A 181 -18.22 2.34 10.15
C GLU A 181 -17.26 1.30 9.55
N CYS A 182 -17.09 1.27 8.22
CA CYS A 182 -16.17 0.38 7.53
C CYS A 182 -14.76 0.98 7.42
N VAL A 183 -14.55 2.22 7.88
CA VAL A 183 -13.22 2.81 8.02
C VAL A 183 -12.73 2.51 9.43
N ASP A 184 -11.69 1.68 9.54
CA ASP A 184 -11.15 1.25 10.83
C ASP A 184 -10.26 2.30 11.48
N ILE A 185 -9.48 3.02 10.67
CA ILE A 185 -8.48 3.99 11.12
C ILE A 185 -8.20 5.04 10.04
N HIS A 186 -7.73 6.23 10.44
CA HIS A 186 -7.25 7.26 9.53
C HIS A 186 -5.75 7.47 9.64
N ALA A 187 -5.12 7.88 8.54
CA ALA A 187 -3.70 8.27 8.49
C ALA A 187 -3.47 9.46 7.54
N PRO A 188 -2.35 10.19 7.66
CA PRO A 188 -2.01 11.31 6.78
C PRO A 188 -2.11 10.94 5.30
N GLY A 189 -2.88 11.70 4.50
CA GLY A 189 -3.02 11.45 3.07
C GLY A 189 -2.23 12.40 2.18
N TYR A 190 -1.78 13.54 2.70
CA TYR A 190 -0.97 14.54 1.97
C TYR A 190 0.51 14.32 2.27
N VAL A 191 1.23 13.61 1.41
CA VAL A 191 2.56 13.08 1.76
C VAL A 191 3.59 13.21 0.64
N THR A 192 4.87 13.26 1.02
CA THR A 192 5.98 13.22 0.05
C THR A 192 6.35 11.77 -0.26
N THR A 193 6.49 11.47 -1.54
CA THR A 193 6.78 10.13 -2.05
C THR A 193 7.83 10.18 -3.16
N ALA A 194 8.41 9.02 -3.49
CA ALA A 194 9.24 8.85 -4.68
C ALA A 194 8.46 9.29 -5.94
N ASP A 195 9.09 10.16 -6.72
CA ASP A 195 8.60 10.60 -8.03
C ASP A 195 9.29 9.78 -9.11
N PHE A 196 8.53 9.38 -10.11
CA PHE A 196 9.04 8.63 -11.24
C PHE A 196 9.57 9.54 -12.35
N ASP A 197 9.35 10.86 -12.28
CA ASP A 197 9.83 11.81 -13.29
C ASP A 197 11.34 11.67 -13.51
N GLY A 198 11.71 11.32 -14.75
CA GLY A 198 13.10 11.08 -15.15
C GLY A 198 13.66 9.70 -14.80
N CYS A 199 12.86 8.80 -14.22
CA CYS A 199 13.23 7.39 -14.07
C CYS A 199 13.16 6.67 -15.42
N SER A 200 14.31 6.27 -15.96
CA SER A 200 14.33 5.34 -17.09
C SER A 200 14.27 3.90 -16.59
N PRO A 201 13.33 3.06 -17.06
CA PRO A 201 13.27 1.64 -16.72
C PRO A 201 14.53 0.87 -17.12
N THR A 202 15.25 1.36 -18.14
CA THR A 202 16.47 0.76 -18.68
C THR A 202 17.73 1.59 -18.39
N GLY A 203 17.58 2.69 -17.66
CA GLY A 203 18.68 3.61 -17.34
C GLY A 203 19.62 3.02 -16.29
N SER A 204 20.92 3.19 -16.48
CA SER A 204 21.93 2.77 -15.50
C SER A 204 22.06 3.72 -14.29
N THR A 205 21.41 4.89 -14.34
CA THR A 205 21.44 5.90 -13.30
C THR A 205 20.11 5.92 -12.57
N ALA A 206 20.15 5.78 -11.25
CA ALA A 206 18.98 5.88 -10.42
C ALA A 206 18.43 7.32 -10.42
N CYS A 207 17.11 7.44 -10.51
CA CYS A 207 16.40 8.71 -10.32
C CYS A 207 16.25 9.03 -8.82
N GLU A 208 16.10 10.32 -8.48
CA GLU A 208 16.07 10.80 -7.10
C GLU A 208 14.95 11.82 -6.82
N GLY A 209 13.95 11.89 -7.70
CA GLY A 209 12.82 12.81 -7.61
C GLY A 209 11.87 12.49 -6.45
N TYR A 210 11.26 13.52 -5.88
CA TYR A 210 10.19 13.33 -4.91
C TYR A 210 9.10 14.36 -5.17
N SER A 211 7.86 13.94 -5.05
CA SER A 211 6.68 14.77 -5.26
C SER A 211 5.73 14.63 -4.08
N ILE A 212 4.82 15.60 -3.96
CA ILE A 212 3.73 15.53 -2.99
C ILE A 212 2.52 14.92 -3.67
N VAL A 213 1.92 13.95 -3.01
CA VAL A 213 0.71 13.25 -3.44
C VAL A 213 -0.38 13.36 -2.36
N GLU A 214 -1.63 13.20 -2.78
CA GLU A 214 -2.79 13.27 -1.90
C GLU A 214 -3.77 12.14 -2.16
N GLY A 215 -4.26 11.49 -1.10
CA GLY A 215 -5.30 10.47 -1.18
C GLY A 215 -5.20 9.38 -0.11
N THR A 216 -6.31 8.68 0.11
CA THR A 216 -6.36 7.48 0.97
C THR A 216 -5.45 6.36 0.48
N SER A 217 -5.11 6.37 -0.82
CA SER A 217 -4.10 5.49 -1.42
C SER A 217 -2.73 5.60 -0.74
N PHE A 218 -2.43 6.74 -0.12
CA PHE A 218 -1.17 6.99 0.59
C PHE A 218 -1.33 6.89 2.11
N SER A 219 -2.55 7.06 2.63
CA SER A 219 -2.87 6.77 4.04
C SER A 219 -2.76 5.26 4.34
N SER A 220 -3.33 4.39 3.50
CA SER A 220 -3.26 2.92 3.66
C SER A 220 -1.84 2.37 3.82
N PRO A 221 -0.87 2.68 2.93
CA PRO A 221 0.49 2.17 3.04
C PRO A 221 1.24 2.70 4.26
N ILE A 222 0.86 3.87 4.83
CA ILE A 222 1.43 4.33 6.11
C ILE A 222 1.07 3.36 7.21
N VAL A 223 -0.21 2.98 7.32
CA VAL A 223 -0.68 2.05 8.36
C VAL A 223 -0.11 0.66 8.12
N ALA A 224 -0.06 0.20 6.88
CA ALA A 224 0.60 -1.06 6.52
C ALA A 224 2.08 -1.06 6.92
N GLY A 225 2.79 0.06 6.69
CA GLY A 225 4.18 0.23 7.13
C GLY A 225 4.31 0.23 8.66
N LEU A 226 3.39 0.87 9.36
CA LEU A 226 3.37 0.84 10.83
C LEU A 226 3.17 -0.58 11.36
N ALA A 227 2.27 -1.36 10.78
CA ALA A 227 2.10 -2.77 11.11
C ALA A 227 3.39 -3.57 10.87
N ALA A 228 4.10 -3.33 9.77
CA ALA A 228 5.38 -3.98 9.49
C ALA A 228 6.44 -3.67 10.57
N LEU A 229 6.49 -2.43 11.06
CA LEU A 229 7.38 -2.06 12.18
C LEU A 229 7.07 -2.87 13.43
N ILE A 230 5.79 -2.93 13.82
CA ILE A 230 5.32 -3.65 15.00
C ILE A 230 5.64 -5.15 14.86
N MET A 231 5.32 -5.76 13.71
CA MET A 231 5.60 -7.17 13.45
C MET A 231 7.10 -7.49 13.51
N SER A 232 7.97 -6.58 13.05
CA SER A 232 9.41 -6.81 13.07
C SER A 232 10.06 -6.76 14.46
N GLU A 233 9.43 -6.08 15.43
CA GLU A 233 9.86 -6.05 16.84
C GLU A 233 9.25 -7.23 17.65
N HIS A 234 8.21 -7.87 17.12
CA HIS A 234 7.50 -9.00 17.75
C HIS A 234 7.34 -10.19 16.76
N PRO A 235 8.47 -10.77 16.28
CA PRO A 235 8.50 -11.68 15.12
C PRO A 235 8.12 -13.14 15.37
#